data_AF-A0A0R0HNS4-F1
#
_entry.id   AF-A0A0R0HNS4-F1
#
_cell.length_a   1.000
_cell.length_b   1.000
_cell.length_c   1.000
_cell.angle_alpha   90.00
_cell.angle_beta   90.00
_cell.angle_gamma   90.00
#
_symmetry.space_group_name_H-M   'P 1'
#
loop_
_entity.id
_entity.type
_entity.pdbx_description
1 polymer ?
#
loop_
_entity_poly.entity_id
_entity_poly.type
_entity_poly.pdbx_seq_one_letter_code
_entity_poly.pdbx_strand_id
1 'polypeptide(L)'
;MGTLLQAIRWTTNLGYQKIIFESNCKMIVDNITSATIVIFDFHVSMSKCRELLLKFSNSRVSFVRRQANNVAYTLAKTLMFNVWNQSFDYTIGI
;
A
#
# COMPACT_ATOMS: atom_id res chain seq x y z
N MET A 1 -6.29 -1.31 -1.93
CA MET A 1 -6.35 -2.40 -2.94
C MET A 1 -6.72 -1.94 -4.33
N GLY A 2 -7.81 -1.16 -4.50
CA GLY A 2 -8.26 -0.73 -5.82
C GLY A 2 -7.21 0.00 -6.67
N THR A 3 -6.30 0.74 -6.04
CA THR A 3 -5.25 1.50 -6.73
C THR A 3 -4.24 0.61 -7.46
N LEU A 4 -3.83 -0.54 -6.90
CA LEU A 4 -2.86 -1.42 -7.54
C LEU A 4 -3.47 -2.09 -8.78
N LEU A 5 -4.70 -2.61 -8.67
CA LEU A 5 -5.40 -3.20 -9.80
C LEU A 5 -5.62 -2.17 -10.91
N GLN A 6 -5.98 -0.94 -10.54
CA GLN A 6 -6.17 0.15 -11.51
C GLN A 6 -4.84 0.54 -12.18
N ALA A 7 -3.74 0.61 -11.43
CA ALA A 7 -2.41 0.89 -11.98
C ALA A 7 -1.96 -0.20 -12.95
N ILE A 8 -2.17 -1.48 -12.60
CA ILE A 8 -1.91 -2.61 -13.49
C ILE A 8 -2.74 -2.44 -14.77
N ARG A 9 -4.07 -2.27 -14.66
CA ARG A 9 -4.95 -2.08 -15.82
C ARG A 9 -4.54 -0.90 -16.71
N TRP A 10 -4.24 0.23 -16.09
CA TRP A 10 -3.88 1.44 -16.81
C TRP A 10 -2.60 1.26 -17.62
N THR A 11 -1.55 0.74 -16.98
CA THR A 11 -0.28 0.49 -17.65
C THR A 11 -0.35 -0.63 -18.70
N THR A 12 -1.18 -1.66 -18.48
CA THR A 12 -1.44 -2.69 -19.49
C THR A 12 -2.17 -2.13 -20.70
N ASN A 13 -3.12 -1.21 -20.50
CA ASN A 13 -3.82 -0.55 -21.60
C ASN A 13 -2.88 0.36 -22.42
N LEU A 14 -1.86 0.93 -21.78
CA LEU A 14 -0.83 1.73 -22.45
C LEU A 14 0.25 0.88 -23.14
N GLY A 15 0.23 -0.45 -22.98
CA GLY A 15 1.23 -1.36 -23.56
C GLY A 15 2.61 -1.26 -22.90
N TYR A 16 2.71 -0.65 -21.72
CA TYR A 16 3.97 -0.56 -20.98
C TYR A 16 4.41 -1.93 -20.48
N GLN A 17 5.72 -2.20 -20.61
CA GLN A 17 6.35 -3.45 -20.20
C GLN A 17 7.49 -3.17 -19.22
N LYS A 18 7.97 -4.22 -18.52
CA LYS A 18 9.08 -4.12 -17.55
C LYS A 18 8.78 -3.18 -16.38
N ILE A 19 7.52 -3.17 -15.91
CA ILE A 19 7.08 -2.27 -14.84
C ILE A 19 7.32 -2.91 -13.49
N ILE A 20 7.85 -2.12 -12.55
CA ILE A 20 7.91 -2.47 -11.14
C ILE A 20 6.75 -1.78 -10.43
N PHE A 21 5.76 -2.55 -10.00
CA PHE A 21 4.69 -2.02 -9.15
C PHE A 21 5.09 -2.12 -7.69
N GLU A 22 5.29 -0.98 -7.05
CA GLU A 22 5.65 -0.95 -5.64
C GLU A 22 4.40 -0.84 -4.75
N SER A 23 4.31 -1.74 -3.77
CA SER A 23 3.25 -1.73 -2.76
C SER A 23 3.83 -1.74 -1.36
N ASN A 24 3.24 -0.96 -0.46
CA ASN A 24 3.61 -0.95 0.96
C ASN A 24 2.85 -1.98 1.79
N CYS A 25 2.01 -2.80 1.17
CA CYS A 25 1.27 -3.83 1.88
C CYS A 25 1.82 -5.20 1.49
N LYS A 26 2.62 -5.75 2.41
CA LYS A 26 3.33 -7.02 2.24
C LYS A 26 2.38 -8.16 1.89
N MET A 27 1.21 -8.22 2.52
CA MET A 27 0.18 -9.23 2.25
C MET A 27 -0.28 -9.25 0.77
N ILE A 28 -0.38 -8.08 0.13
CA ILE A 28 -0.74 -7.98 -1.30
C ILE A 28 0.37 -8.59 -2.16
N VAL A 29 1.61 -8.18 -1.87
CA VAL A 29 2.78 -8.57 -2.65
C VAL A 29 2.96 -10.09 -2.53
N ASP A 30 2.98 -10.60 -1.30
CA ASP A 30 3.10 -12.01 -1.00
C ASP A 30 1.98 -12.81 -1.69
N ASN A 31 0.74 -12.34 -1.64
CA ASN A 31 -0.37 -12.98 -2.35
C ASN A 31 -0.24 -12.88 -3.87
N ILE A 32 0.28 -11.81 -4.47
CA ILE A 32 0.43 -11.77 -5.93
C ILE A 32 1.59 -12.68 -6.38
N THR A 33 2.67 -12.76 -5.59
CA THR A 33 3.86 -13.53 -5.93
C THR A 33 3.79 -15.01 -5.54
N SER A 34 2.98 -15.36 -4.54
CA SER A 34 2.81 -16.75 -4.10
C SER A 34 1.99 -17.53 -5.10
N ALA A 35 2.38 -18.77 -5.38
CA ALA A 35 1.54 -19.71 -6.16
C ALA A 35 0.30 -20.12 -5.36
N THR A 36 0.38 -20.11 -4.03
CA THR A 36 -0.69 -20.57 -3.15
C THR A 36 -1.84 -19.57 -3.14
N ILE A 37 -3.05 -20.06 -3.36
CA ILE A 37 -4.29 -19.28 -3.21
C ILE A 37 -4.53 -19.10 -1.71
N VAL A 38 -4.17 -17.95 -1.15
CA VAL A 38 -4.61 -17.61 0.20
C VAL A 38 -6.00 -16.99 0.09
N ILE A 39 -6.99 -17.67 0.66
CA ILE A 39 -8.38 -17.27 0.65
C ILE A 39 -8.53 -16.07 1.60
N PHE A 40 -8.76 -14.89 1.05
CA PHE A 40 -9.17 -13.71 1.80
C PHE A 40 -10.39 -13.08 1.12
N ASP A 41 -11.18 -12.28 1.83
CA ASP A 41 -12.40 -11.62 1.30
C ASP A 41 -12.16 -10.77 0.04
N PHE A 42 -10.92 -10.38 -0.21
CA PHE A 42 -10.51 -9.62 -1.40
C PHE A 42 -9.92 -10.49 -2.53
N HIS A 43 -10.05 -11.82 -2.46
CA HIS A 43 -9.48 -12.80 -3.40
C HIS A 43 -9.83 -12.48 -4.87
N VAL A 44 -11.08 -12.11 -5.16
CA VAL A 44 -11.52 -11.77 -6.53
C VAL A 44 -10.66 -10.67 -7.16
N SER A 45 -10.27 -9.66 -6.38
CA SER A 45 -9.41 -8.58 -6.87
C SER A 45 -7.98 -9.05 -7.09
N MET A 46 -7.47 -9.94 -6.22
CA MET A 46 -6.11 -10.47 -6.33
C MET A 46 -5.96 -11.44 -7.49
N SER A 47 -6.95 -12.30 -7.74
CA SER A 47 -6.95 -13.20 -8.90
C SER A 47 -6.95 -12.40 -10.20
N LYS A 48 -7.70 -11.31 -10.27
CA LYS A 48 -7.66 -10.38 -11.41
C LYS A 48 -6.28 -9.71 -11.58
N CYS A 49 -5.64 -9.29 -10.48
CA CYS A 49 -4.26 -8.76 -10.54
C CYS A 49 -3.28 -9.83 -11.07
N ARG A 50 -3.36 -11.07 -10.55
CA ARG A 50 -2.49 -12.17 -10.98
C ARG A 50 -2.69 -12.49 -12.47
N GLU A 51 -3.93 -12.61 -12.93
CA GLU A 51 -4.22 -12.88 -14.35
C GLU A 51 -3.67 -11.80 -15.27
N LEU A 52 -3.83 -10.52 -14.91
CA LEU A 52 -3.28 -9.40 -15.68
C LEU A 52 -1.75 -9.41 -15.67
N LEU A 53 -1.12 -9.70 -14.54
CA LEU A 53 0.35 -9.76 -14.46
C LEU A 53 0.93 -10.96 -15.23
N LEU A 54 0.25 -12.11 -15.25
CA LEU A 54 0.67 -13.26 -16.05
C LEU A 54 0.66 -12.96 -17.55
N LYS A 55 -0.30 -12.15 -18.04
CA LYS A 55 -0.33 -11.69 -19.43
C LYS A 55 0.86 -10.78 -19.79
N PHE A 56 1.43 -10.10 -18.80
CA PHE A 56 2.57 -9.20 -18.96
C PHE A 56 3.75 -9.71 -18.11
N SER A 57 4.27 -10.89 -18.49
CA SER A 57 5.28 -11.67 -17.78
C SER A 57 6.58 -10.93 -17.44
N ASN A 58 6.82 -9.78 -18.06
CA ASN A 58 7.98 -8.93 -17.82
C ASN A 58 7.79 -7.92 -16.68
N SER A 59 6.61 -7.83 -16.07
CA SER A 59 6.32 -6.89 -14.97
C SER A 59 6.26 -7.62 -13.63
N ARG A 60 6.67 -6.94 -12.54
CA ARG A 60 6.70 -7.54 -11.20
C ARG A 60 6.12 -6.60 -10.14
N VAL A 61 5.55 -7.19 -9.10
CA VAL A 61 5.12 -6.46 -7.90
C VAL A 61 6.18 -6.61 -6.82
N SER A 62 6.61 -5.49 -6.22
CA SER A 62 7.62 -5.44 -5.17
C SER A 62 7.05 -4.84 -3.88
N PHE A 63 7.52 -5.34 -2.75
CA PHE A 63 7.20 -4.77 -1.45
C PHE A 63 8.19 -3.67 -1.10
N VAL A 64 7.68 -2.46 -0.89
CA VAL A 64 8.47 -1.34 -0.36
C VAL A 64 7.96 -1.00 1.03
N ARG A 65 8.80 -1.23 2.03
CA ARG A 65 8.50 -0.81 3.39
C ARG A 65 8.58 0.72 3.48
N ARG A 66 7.45 1.42 3.37
CA ARG A 66 7.39 2.86 3.68
C ARG A 66 7.47 3.07 5.19
N GLN A 67 8.68 3.11 5.74
CA GLN A 67 8.88 3.55 7.13
C GLN A 67 8.45 5.02 7.33
N ALA A 68 8.53 5.83 6.27
CA ALA A 68 8.18 7.25 6.29
C ALA A 68 6.76 7.52 6.81
N ASN A 69 5.77 6.69 6.47
CA ASN A 69 4.40 6.93 6.95
C ASN A 69 4.27 6.66 8.44
N ASN A 70 4.95 5.65 9.00
CA ASN A 70 4.86 5.39 10.43
C ASN A 70 5.65 6.44 11.22
N VAL A 71 6.84 6.83 10.75
CA VAL A 71 7.61 7.92 11.38
C VAL A 71 6.84 9.24 11.30
N ALA A 72 6.28 9.60 10.13
CA ALA A 72 5.48 10.80 9.97
C ALA A 72 4.18 10.75 10.79
N TYR A 73 3.51 9.60 10.85
CA TYR A 73 2.31 9.40 11.66
C TYR A 73 2.62 9.48 13.15
N THR A 74 3.66 8.78 13.62
CA THR A 74 4.13 8.85 15.01
C THR A 74 4.54 10.27 15.37
N LEU A 75 5.30 10.94 14.50
CA LEU A 75 5.70 12.34 14.70
C LEU A 75 4.48 13.26 14.78
N ALA A 76 3.55 13.17 13.83
CA ALA A 76 2.31 13.95 13.84
C ALA A 76 1.48 13.68 15.10
N LYS A 77 1.34 12.40 15.50
CA LYS A 77 0.60 12.01 16.71
C LYS A 77 1.26 12.56 17.98
N THR A 78 2.59 12.48 18.09
CA THR A 78 3.33 13.01 19.24
C THR A 78 3.27 14.53 19.30
N LEU A 79 3.42 15.21 18.15
CA LEU A 79 3.26 16.67 18.07
C LEU A 79 1.84 17.09 18.46
N MET A 80 0.81 16.40 17.96
CA MET A 80 -0.57 16.67 18.36
C MET A 80 -0.73 16.48 19.87
N PHE A 81 -0.33 15.34 20.44
CA PHE A 81 -0.45 15.09 21.89
C PHE A 81 0.24 16.19 22.73
N ASN A 82 1.43 16.63 22.32
CA ASN A 82 2.12 17.73 23.00
C ASN A 82 1.38 19.06 22.88
N VAL A 83 0.85 19.39 21.70
CA VAL A 83 0.04 20.60 21.48
C VAL A 83 -1.25 20.57 22.31
N TRP A 84 -1.90 19.41 22.42
CA TRP A 84 -3.07 19.22 23.28
C TRP A 84 -2.71 19.48 24.74
N ASN A 85 -1.68 18.82 25.28
CA ASN A 85 -1.26 19.03 26.68
C ASN A 85 -0.89 20.49 26.97
N GLN A 86 -0.13 21.13 26.07
CA GLN A 86 0.21 22.55 26.22
C GLN A 86 -1.05 23.46 26.24
N SER A 87 -2.06 23.13 25.44
CA SER A 87 -3.33 23.87 25.41
C SER A 87 -4.15 23.68 26.69
N PHE A 88 -4.13 22.46 27.28
CA PHE A 88 -4.76 22.19 28.57
C PHE A 88 -4.06 22.93 29.71
N ASP A 89 -2.72 22.92 29.73
CA ASP A 89 -1.92 23.64 30.73
C ASP A 89 -2.19 25.15 30.68
N TYR A 90 -2.32 25.72 29.47
CA TYR A 90 -2.68 27.13 29.30
C TYR A 90 -4.11 27.45 29.80
N THR A 91 -5.06 26.51 29.68
CA THR A 91 -6.45 26.74 30.07
C THR A 91 -6.67 26.64 31.59
N ILE A 92 -5.87 25.84 32.30
CA ILE A 92 -5.95 25.70 33.76
C ILE A 92 -5.07 26.74 34.48
N GLY A 93 -4.04 27.26 33.80
CA GLY A 93 -3.10 28.23 34.37
C GLY A 93 -3.59 29.68 34.49
N ILE A 94 -4.86 29.96 34.20
CA ILE A 94 -5.52 31.28 34.32
C ILE A 94 -6.69 31.18 35.31
#